data_AF-A0A2I7SHT9-F1
#
_entry.id   AF-A0A2I7SHT9-F1
#
_cell.length_a   1.000
_cell.length_b   1.000
_cell.length_c   1.000
_cell.angle_alpha   90.00
_cell.angle_beta   90.00
_cell.angle_gamma   90.00
#
_symmetry.space_group_name_H-M   'P 1'
#
loop_
_entity.id
_entity.type
_entity.pdbx_description
1 polymer ?
#
loop_
_entity_poly.entity_id
_entity_poly.type
_entity_poly.pdbx_seq_one_letter_code
_entity_poly.pdbx_strand_id
1 'polypeptide(L)'
;MKKLKYIIGLLACVIMFVACDEESNFKDFDAEKTPVFSLTEISNNGPFKINIYQDKPLIIEYITPVNASNFVTKNYSDSSNDTTFEITVTKIVELLDEDGEYIGEEEITYLVNADKTTGQGTLTENGTTVYDVMVTDTEVYN
;
A
#
# COMPACT_ATOMS: atom_id res chain seq x y z
N MET A 1 -38.56 50.43 -29.77
CA MET A 1 -37.48 49.42 -29.92
C MET A 1 -36.21 49.69 -29.10
N LYS A 2 -36.07 50.80 -28.34
CA LYS A 2 -34.89 51.05 -27.51
C LYS A 2 -34.82 50.14 -26.26
N LYS A 3 -35.97 49.85 -25.63
CA LYS A 3 -36.07 49.00 -24.43
C LYS A 3 -35.77 47.51 -24.68
N LEU A 4 -36.02 47.02 -25.90
CA LEU A 4 -35.80 45.63 -26.28
C LEU A 4 -34.31 45.27 -26.37
N LYS A 5 -33.46 46.22 -26.80
CA LYS A 5 -32.01 46.03 -26.88
C LYS A 5 -31.37 45.82 -25.49
N TYR A 6 -31.89 46.49 -24.47
CA TYR A 6 -31.44 46.31 -23.09
C TYR A 6 -31.84 44.94 -22.51
N ILE A 7 -33.03 44.44 -22.86
CA ILE A 7 -33.50 43.12 -22.43
C ILE A 7 -32.66 42.00 -23.06
N ILE A 8 -32.37 42.09 -24.37
CA ILE A 8 -31.53 41.11 -25.07
C ILE A 8 -30.09 41.14 -24.53
N GLY A 9 -29.55 42.33 -24.26
CA GLY A 9 -28.22 42.46 -23.65
C GLY A 9 -28.14 41.87 -22.24
N LEU A 10 -29.16 42.08 -21.42
CA LEU A 10 -29.23 41.50 -20.07
C LEU A 10 -29.32 39.96 -20.14
N LEU A 11 -30.16 39.44 -21.03
CA LEU A 11 -30.33 38.00 -21.23
C LEU A 11 -29.01 37.33 -21.69
N ALA A 12 -28.29 37.96 -22.62
CA ALA A 12 -26.99 37.49 -23.08
C ALA A 12 -25.94 37.48 -21.96
N CYS A 13 -25.99 38.45 -21.05
CA CYS A 13 -25.09 38.52 -19.90
C CYS A 13 -25.36 37.40 -18.88
N VAL A 14 -26.63 37.07 -18.63
CA VAL A 14 -27.01 35.99 -17.70
C VAL A 14 -26.57 34.61 -18.22
N ILE A 15 -26.66 34.36 -19.54
CA ILE A 15 -26.27 33.07 -20.13
C ILE A 15 -24.75 32.82 -19.98
N MET A 16 -23.92 33.87 -19.95
CA MET A 16 -22.47 33.71 -19.73
C MET A 16 -22.10 33.22 -18.33
N PHE A 17 -22.95 33.44 -17.31
CA PHE A 17 -22.70 32.97 -15.94
C PHE A 17 -23.10 31.51 -15.72
N VAL A 18 -23.95 30.92 -16.56
CA VAL A 18 -24.38 29.50 -16.45
C VAL A 18 -23.45 28.57 -17.25
N ALA A 19 -22.66 29.11 -18.17
CA ALA A 19 -21.69 28.34 -18.97
C ALA A 19 -20.36 28.07 -18.23
N CYS A 20 -20.24 28.47 -16.96
CA CYS A 20 -19.05 28.30 -16.14
C CYS A 20 -19.22 27.22 -15.06
N ASP A 21 -20.27 26.40 -15.13
CA ASP A 21 -20.22 25.09 -14.47
C ASP A 21 -19.27 24.21 -15.29
N GLU A 22 -17.97 24.33 -14.99
CA GLU A 22 -16.99 23.32 -15.36
C GLU A 22 -17.37 22.05 -14.59
N GLU A 23 -18.10 21.17 -15.26
CA GLU A 23 -18.23 19.79 -14.82
C GLU A 23 -16.81 19.23 -14.72
N SER A 24 -16.34 19.01 -13.48
CA SER A 24 -15.00 18.54 -13.20
C SER A 24 -14.77 17.23 -13.97
N ASN A 25 -13.95 17.29 -15.01
CA ASN A 25 -13.51 16.10 -15.76
C ASN A 25 -12.55 15.21 -14.93
N PHE A 26 -12.21 15.64 -13.71
CA PHE A 26 -11.57 14.77 -12.75
C PHE A 26 -12.63 13.81 -12.21
N LYS A 27 -12.57 12.56 -12.68
CA LYS A 27 -13.13 11.46 -11.91
C LYS A 27 -12.54 11.54 -10.52
N ASP A 28 -13.39 11.50 -9.50
CA ASP A 28 -12.93 11.31 -8.13
C ASP A 28 -11.94 10.14 -8.13
N PHE A 29 -10.77 10.36 -7.54
CA PHE A 29 -9.76 9.33 -7.36
C PHE A 29 -10.30 8.35 -6.32
N ASP A 30 -11.06 7.38 -6.80
CA ASP A 30 -11.67 6.31 -6.01
C ASP A 30 -10.64 5.20 -5.74
N ALA A 31 -9.56 5.58 -5.03
CA ALA A 31 -8.58 4.61 -4.58
C ALA A 31 -9.07 3.99 -3.27
N GLU A 32 -9.47 2.72 -3.36
CA GLU A 32 -9.80 1.91 -2.20
C GLU A 32 -8.53 1.67 -1.37
N LYS A 33 -8.62 1.96 -0.07
CA LYS A 33 -7.55 1.58 0.84
C LYS A 33 -7.59 0.08 1.07
N THR A 34 -6.41 -0.53 1.19
CA THR A 34 -6.27 -1.96 1.49
C THR A 34 -5.59 -2.12 2.85
N PRO A 35 -6.08 -3.01 3.72
CA PRO A 35 -5.45 -3.27 5.01
C PRO A 35 -4.11 -3.99 4.83
N VAL A 36 -3.13 -3.57 5.63
CA VAL A 36 -1.76 -4.09 5.64
C VAL A 36 -1.20 -4.15 7.05
N PHE A 37 -0.39 -5.16 7.33
CA PHE A 37 0.55 -5.13 8.44
C PHE A 37 1.81 -4.40 8.00
N SER A 38 2.05 -3.23 8.57
CA SER A 38 3.24 -2.42 8.32
C SER A 38 4.27 -2.68 9.41
N LEU A 39 5.39 -3.29 9.02
CA LEU A 39 6.56 -3.52 9.85
C LEU A 39 7.56 -2.39 9.63
N THR A 40 8.03 -1.79 10.72
CA THR A 40 8.99 -0.67 10.75
C THR A 40 10.02 -0.90 11.85
N GLU A 41 11.00 0.00 11.98
CA GLU A 41 12.08 -0.11 12.98
C GLU A 41 12.80 -1.47 12.95
N ILE A 42 12.96 -2.04 11.75
CA ILE A 42 13.51 -3.38 11.56
C ILE A 42 15.01 -3.36 11.91
N SER A 43 15.40 -4.18 12.89
CA SER A 43 16.79 -4.23 13.37
C SER A 43 17.76 -4.89 12.38
N ASN A 44 19.05 -5.03 12.74
CA ASN A 44 20.06 -5.78 11.99
C ASN A 44 20.26 -5.37 10.52
N ASN A 45 20.13 -4.07 10.21
CA ASN A 45 20.16 -3.55 8.82
C ASN A 45 19.11 -4.20 7.90
N GLY A 46 17.97 -4.62 8.46
CA GLY A 46 16.82 -5.05 7.67
C GLY A 46 16.22 -3.92 6.82
N PRO A 47 15.17 -4.21 6.03
CA PRO A 47 14.50 -3.20 5.23
C PRO A 47 14.00 -2.02 6.07
N PHE A 48 13.91 -0.83 5.47
CA PHE A 48 13.36 0.36 6.13
C PHE A 48 11.91 0.13 6.58
N LYS A 49 11.11 -0.55 5.75
CA LYS A 49 9.71 -0.88 6.02
C LYS A 49 9.28 -2.10 5.22
N ILE A 50 8.35 -2.89 5.73
CA ILE A 50 7.68 -3.96 5.00
C ILE A 50 6.17 -3.81 5.16
N ASN A 51 5.42 -3.81 4.06
CA ASN A 51 3.97 -3.93 4.08
C ASN A 51 3.56 -5.33 3.64
N ILE A 52 2.82 -6.03 4.50
CA ILE A 52 2.21 -7.31 4.19
C ILE A 52 0.72 -7.07 3.96
N TYR A 53 0.23 -7.27 2.74
CA TYR A 53 -1.17 -7.08 2.41
C TYR A 53 -2.01 -8.25 2.89
N GLN A 54 -3.14 -7.96 3.54
CA GLN A 54 -4.01 -8.99 4.12
C GLN A 54 -4.91 -9.64 3.05
N ASP A 55 -5.41 -8.83 2.12
CA ASP A 55 -6.40 -9.27 1.11
C ASP A 55 -5.81 -9.49 -0.28
N LYS A 56 -4.49 -9.34 -0.45
CA LYS A 56 -3.80 -9.47 -1.74
C LYS A 56 -2.53 -10.30 -1.58
N PRO A 57 -2.15 -11.13 -2.57
CA PRO A 57 -0.93 -11.91 -2.54
C PRO A 57 0.30 -11.04 -2.82
N LEU A 58 0.57 -10.07 -1.94
CA LEU A 58 1.53 -9.00 -2.13
C LEU A 58 2.27 -8.64 -0.84
N ILE A 59 3.59 -8.55 -0.94
CA ILE A 59 4.44 -7.84 0.01
C ILE A 59 5.15 -6.71 -0.73
N ILE A 60 5.30 -5.57 -0.06
CA ILE A 60 6.17 -4.48 -0.52
C ILE A 60 7.25 -4.24 0.53
N GLU A 61 8.51 -4.34 0.11
CA GLU A 61 9.68 -4.05 0.95
C GLU A 61 10.34 -2.76 0.50
N TYR A 62 10.54 -1.87 1.45
CA TYR A 62 11.18 -0.59 1.24
C TYR A 62 12.61 -0.70 1.74
N ILE A 63 13.59 -0.69 0.84
CA ILE A 63 15.02 -0.65 1.23
C ILE A 63 15.39 0.75 1.71
N THR A 64 14.74 1.77 1.14
CA THR A 64 14.80 3.17 1.57
C THR A 64 13.39 3.76 1.57
N PRO A 65 13.16 4.98 2.08
CA PRO A 65 11.83 5.59 2.06
C PRO A 65 11.18 5.74 0.67
N VAL A 66 11.97 5.64 -0.42
CA VAL A 66 11.50 5.84 -1.80
C VAL A 66 11.80 4.67 -2.73
N ASN A 67 12.62 3.71 -2.30
CA ASN A 67 12.98 2.54 -3.10
C ASN A 67 12.24 1.33 -2.56
N ALA A 68 11.29 0.83 -3.33
CA ALA A 68 10.46 -0.30 -2.97
C ALA A 68 10.58 -1.44 -3.99
N SER A 69 10.60 -2.66 -3.48
CA SER A 69 10.44 -3.89 -4.25
C SER A 69 9.11 -4.53 -3.87
N ASN A 70 8.45 -5.15 -4.84
CA ASN A 70 7.21 -5.89 -4.60
C ASN A 70 7.45 -7.38 -4.84
N PHE A 71 6.75 -8.22 -4.08
CA PHE A 71 6.86 -9.66 -4.14
C PHE A 71 5.49 -10.29 -4.12
N VAL A 72 5.28 -11.27 -4.99
CA VAL A 72 4.10 -12.14 -4.92
C VAL A 72 4.20 -13.00 -3.68
N THR A 73 3.09 -13.24 -3.00
CA THR A 73 3.05 -14.06 -1.80
C THR A 73 2.13 -15.27 -1.91
N LYS A 74 2.39 -16.24 -1.06
CA LYS A 74 1.54 -17.42 -0.84
C LYS A 74 1.56 -17.83 0.63
N ASN A 75 0.73 -18.82 0.97
CA ASN A 75 0.63 -19.40 2.31
C ASN A 75 0.39 -18.34 3.40
N TYR A 76 -0.30 -17.26 3.06
CA TYR A 76 -0.68 -16.25 4.04
C TYR A 76 -1.60 -16.86 5.09
N SER A 77 -1.27 -16.62 6.36
CA SER A 77 -2.06 -17.01 7.51
C SER A 77 -1.95 -15.93 8.58
N ASP A 78 -3.09 -15.51 9.09
CA ASP A 78 -3.19 -14.61 10.22
C ASP A 78 -3.90 -15.35 11.37
N SER A 79 -3.15 -15.67 12.40
CA SER A 79 -3.65 -16.28 13.65
C SER A 79 -3.65 -15.27 14.80
N SER A 80 -3.59 -13.98 14.49
CA SER A 80 -3.62 -12.90 15.47
C SER A 80 -4.88 -12.98 16.34
N ASN A 81 -4.72 -12.62 17.61
CA ASN A 81 -5.81 -12.54 18.58
C ASN A 81 -5.93 -11.10 19.12
N ASP A 82 -6.63 -10.90 20.24
CA ASP A 82 -6.86 -9.57 20.80
C ASP A 82 -5.57 -8.89 21.31
N THR A 83 -4.55 -9.66 21.70
CA THR A 83 -3.33 -9.13 22.31
C THR A 83 -2.08 -9.32 21.44
N THR A 84 -2.08 -10.24 20.48
CA THR A 84 -0.90 -10.53 19.67
C THR A 84 -1.18 -10.53 18.18
N PHE A 85 -0.24 -9.98 17.42
CA PHE A 85 -0.07 -10.23 16.00
C PHE A 85 0.66 -11.56 15.82
N GLU A 86 0.13 -12.45 14.99
CA GLU A 86 0.75 -13.71 14.61
C GLU A 86 0.48 -13.97 13.12
N ILE A 87 1.41 -13.52 12.27
CA ILE A 87 1.27 -13.57 10.80
C ILE A 87 2.34 -14.47 10.22
N THR A 88 1.94 -15.39 9.34
CA THR A 88 2.86 -16.17 8.51
C THR A 88 2.58 -15.89 7.05
N VAL A 89 3.63 -15.67 6.25
CA VAL A 89 3.51 -15.46 4.81
C VAL A 89 4.79 -15.85 4.11
N THR A 90 4.69 -16.47 2.93
CA THR A 90 5.85 -16.79 2.10
C THR A 90 5.91 -15.83 0.93
N LYS A 91 7.01 -15.08 0.78
CA LYS A 91 7.30 -14.29 -0.42
C LYS A 91 8.06 -15.13 -1.43
N ILE A 92 7.77 -14.89 -2.70
CA ILE A 92 8.43 -15.53 -3.84
C ILE A 92 9.38 -14.50 -4.46
N VAL A 93 10.66 -14.86 -4.57
CA VAL A 93 11.72 -14.05 -5.17
C VAL A 93 12.12 -14.67 -6.49
N GLU A 94 11.93 -13.94 -7.58
CA GLU A 94 12.41 -14.37 -8.89
C GLU A 94 13.94 -14.31 -8.92
N LEU A 95 14.57 -15.42 -9.32
CA LEU A 95 15.99 -15.51 -9.57
C LEU A 95 16.22 -15.21 -11.05
N LEU A 96 17.04 -14.20 -11.31
CA LEU A 96 17.44 -13.78 -12.65
C LEU A 96 18.93 -14.09 -12.83
N ASP A 97 19.35 -14.45 -14.04
CA ASP A 97 20.76 -14.57 -14.39
C ASP A 97 21.43 -13.19 -14.61
N GLU A 98 22.71 -13.19 -15.01
CA GLU A 98 23.47 -11.96 -15.26
C GLU A 98 22.90 -11.10 -16.40
N ASP A 99 22.12 -11.71 -17.30
CA ASP A 99 21.46 -11.04 -18.43
C ASP A 99 20.02 -10.62 -18.08
N GLY A 100 19.53 -10.95 -16.88
CA GLY A 100 18.20 -10.63 -16.39
C GLY A 100 17.11 -11.64 -16.81
N GLU A 101 17.50 -12.80 -17.34
CA GLU A 101 16.57 -13.86 -17.72
C GLU A 101 16.14 -14.68 -16.50
N TYR A 102 14.87 -15.05 -16.47
CA TYR A 102 14.31 -15.85 -15.38
C TYR A 102 14.90 -17.26 -15.36
N ILE A 103 15.50 -17.64 -14.23
CA ILE A 103 16.13 -18.96 -14.02
C ILE A 103 15.48 -19.78 -12.91
N GLY A 104 14.55 -19.18 -12.14
CA GLY A 104 13.81 -19.89 -11.10
C GLY A 104 13.23 -18.96 -10.05
N GLU A 105 12.72 -19.56 -8.98
CA GLU A 105 12.15 -18.87 -7.82
C GLU A 105 12.81 -19.37 -6.53
N GLU A 106 13.02 -18.45 -5.60
CA GLU A 106 13.33 -18.74 -4.20
C GLU A 106 12.13 -18.37 -3.32
N GLU A 107 11.87 -19.18 -2.30
CA GLU A 107 10.80 -18.95 -1.35
C GLU A 107 11.37 -18.53 0.01
N ILE A 108 10.90 -17.40 0.52
CA ILE A 108 11.31 -16.86 1.80
C ILE A 108 10.08 -16.73 2.69
N THR A 109 10.07 -17.43 3.82
CA THR A 109 8.95 -17.42 4.77
C THR A 109 9.19 -16.42 5.89
N TYR A 110 8.22 -15.54 6.09
CA TYR A 110 8.13 -14.58 7.17
C TYR A 110 7.16 -15.07 8.22
N LEU A 111 7.63 -15.06 9.47
CA LEU A 111 6.83 -15.27 10.67
C LEU A 111 6.93 -14.01 11.53
N VAL A 112 5.83 -13.29 11.68
CA VAL A 112 5.71 -12.06 12.47
C VAL A 112 4.99 -12.37 13.76
N ASN A 113 5.63 -12.06 14.89
CA ASN A 113 5.03 -12.17 16.22
C ASN A 113 5.23 -10.86 16.97
N ALA A 114 4.14 -10.18 17.33
CA ALA A 114 4.24 -8.91 18.05
C ALA A 114 3.09 -8.70 19.03
N ASP A 115 3.28 -7.90 20.05
CA ASP A 115 2.22 -7.46 20.94
C ASP A 115 1.38 -6.36 20.26
N LYS A 116 0.06 -6.48 20.25
CA LYS A 116 -0.84 -5.49 19.60
C LYS A 116 -0.94 -4.16 20.35
N THR A 117 -0.66 -4.16 21.65
CA THR A 117 -0.77 -2.95 22.47
C THR A 117 0.39 -1.99 22.22
N THR A 118 1.58 -2.56 22.10
CA THR A 118 2.84 -1.83 21.92
C THR A 118 3.31 -1.83 20.47
N GLY A 119 2.89 -2.82 19.69
CA GLY A 119 3.38 -3.15 18.34
C GLY A 119 4.71 -3.91 18.34
N GLN A 120 5.39 -4.06 19.49
CA GLN A 120 6.77 -4.55 19.53
C GLN A 120 6.80 -6.06 19.35
N GLY A 121 7.75 -6.54 18.55
CA GLY A 121 7.87 -7.96 18.30
C GLY A 121 9.05 -8.32 17.41
N THR A 122 8.91 -9.47 16.75
CA THR A 122 9.93 -10.01 15.86
C THR A 122 9.37 -10.40 14.50
N LEU A 123 10.20 -10.24 13.48
CA LEU A 123 10.09 -10.87 12.18
C LEU A 123 11.16 -11.96 12.11
N THR A 124 10.74 -13.20 11.89
CA THR A 124 11.64 -14.33 11.66
C THR A 124 11.59 -14.74 10.20
N GLU A 125 12.72 -14.69 9.52
CA GLU A 125 12.91 -15.11 8.14
C GLU A 125 13.46 -16.54 8.10
N ASN A 126 12.76 -17.44 7.40
CA ASN A 126 13.11 -18.85 7.20
C ASN A 126 13.44 -19.63 8.49
N GLY A 127 12.94 -19.17 9.64
CA GLY A 127 13.18 -19.77 10.94
C GLY A 127 14.59 -19.55 11.52
N THR A 128 15.43 -18.75 10.86
CA THR A 128 16.85 -18.59 11.22
C THR A 128 17.21 -17.14 11.53
N THR A 129 16.85 -16.21 10.67
CA THR A 129 17.20 -14.79 10.84
C THR A 129 16.08 -14.08 11.57
N VAL A 130 16.40 -13.44 12.69
CA VAL A 130 15.42 -12.74 13.53
C VAL A 130 15.73 -11.25 13.53
N TYR A 131 14.69 -10.46 13.31
CA TYR A 131 14.69 -9.01 13.38
C TYR A 131 13.73 -8.57 14.45
N ASP A 132 14.12 -7.58 15.25
CA ASP A 132 13.17 -6.84 16.08
C ASP A 132 12.41 -5.87 15.18
N VAL A 133 11.11 -5.72 15.39
CA VAL A 133 10.24 -4.91 14.55
C VAL A 133 9.17 -4.18 15.36
N MET A 134 8.65 -3.11 14.76
CA MET A 134 7.44 -2.42 15.17
C MET A 134 6.33 -2.68 14.16
N VAL A 135 5.26 -3.37 14.60
CA VAL A 135 4.12 -3.76 13.77
C VAL A 135 2.94 -2.84 14.03
N THR A 136 2.33 -2.35 12.96
CA THR A 136 1.08 -1.60 13.00
C THR A 136 0.10 -2.15 11.96
N ASP A 137 -1.17 -2.31 12.34
CA ASP A 137 -2.27 -2.57 11.42
C ASP A 137 -2.77 -1.24 10.85
N THR A 138 -2.68 -1.08 9.53
CA THR A 138 -2.95 0.20 8.86
C THR A 138 -3.65 -0.04 7.53
N GLU A 139 -4.27 1.00 6.98
CA GLU A 139 -4.79 0.96 5.61
C GLU A 139 -3.93 1.86 4.70
N VAL A 140 -3.54 1.33 3.53
CA VAL A 140 -2.77 2.08 2.54
C VAL A 140 -3.54 2.18 1.22
N TYR A 141 -3.41 3.31 0.54
CA TYR A 141 -3.91 3.44 -0.83
C TYR A 141 -3.08 2.56 -1.76
N ASN A 142 -3.77 1.85 -2.65
CA ASN A 142 -3.15 1.12 -3.76
C ASN A 142 -3.32 1.92 -5.06
#